data_AF-A0A519UU22-F1
#
_entry.id   AF-A0A519UU22-F1
#
_cell.length_a   1.000
_cell.length_b   1.000
_cell.length_c   1.000
_cell.angle_alpha   90.00
_cell.angle_beta   90.00
_cell.angle_gamma   90.00
#
_symmetry.space_group_name_H-M   'P 1'
#
loop_
_entity.id
_entity.type
_entity.pdbx_description
1 polymer ?
#
loop_
_entity_poly.entity_id
_entity_poly.type
_entity_poly.pdbx_seq_one_letter_code
_entity_poly.pdbx_strand_id
1 'polypeptide(L)' 'GNKLFIISIIDNLLKGASGQAVQNMNLMFGLEETAGLKLKAIGF' A
#
# COMPACT_ATOMS: atom_id res chain seq x y z
N GLY A 1 30.96 13.82 4.20
CA GLY A 1 30.16 12.65 3.80
C GLY A 1 28.71 13.05 3.78
N ASN A 2 28.19 13.42 2.60
CA ASN A 2 26.82 13.94 2.43
C ASN A 2 25.99 13.06 1.49
N LYS A 3 26.14 11.73 1.53
CA LYS A 3 25.33 10.82 0.71
C LYS A 3 24.38 10.04 1.59
N LEU A 4 23.10 10.10 1.22
CA LEU A 4 22.02 9.32 1.83
C LEU A 4 21.58 8.24 0.83
N PHE A 5 21.46 7.00 1.30
CA PHE A 5 21.00 5.87 0.50
C PHE A 5 19.73 5.29 1.14
N ILE A 6 18.63 5.26 0.37
CA ILE A 6 17.32 4.81 0.82
C ILE A 6 16.90 3.63 -0.06
N ILE A 7 16.45 2.54 0.57
CA ILE A 7 15.92 1.36 -0.11
C ILE A 7 14.46 1.16 0.34
N SER A 8 13.58 0.83 -0.62
CA SER A 8 12.19 0.46 -0.37
C SER A 8 11.88 -0.83 -1.11
N ILE A 9 11.13 -1.73 -0.46
CA ILE A 9 10.68 -3.01 -1.02
C ILE A 9 9.17 -3.06 -0.83
N ILE A 10 8.42 -3.05 -1.93
CA ILE A 10 6.96 -3.12 -1.92
C ILE A 10 6.46 -4.14 -2.94
N ASP A 11 5.29 -4.72 -2.68
CA ASP A 11 4.53 -5.44 -3.70
C ASP A 11 4.01 -4.44 -4.73
N ASN A 12 4.42 -4.63 -5.99
CA ASN A 12 4.12 -3.71 -7.09
C ASN A 12 2.64 -3.70 -7.48
N LEU A 13 1.88 -4.75 -7.18
CA LEU A 13 0.46 -4.85 -7.53
C LEU A 13 -0.44 -4.56 -6.34
N LEU A 14 -0.06 -4.96 -5.12
CA LEU A 14 -0.78 -4.61 -3.89
C LEU A 14 -0.53 -3.14 -3.50
N LYS A 15 0.66 -2.79 -3.02
CA LYS A 15 0.94 -1.42 -2.54
C LYS A 15 1.38 -0.49 -3.68
N GLY A 16 1.87 -1.05 -4.79
CA GLY A 16 2.27 -0.30 -5.99
C GLY A 16 1.14 0.00 -6.98
N ALA A 17 -0.01 -0.69 -6.90
CA ALA A 17 -1.14 -0.45 -7.81
C ALA A 17 -2.52 -0.53 -7.12
N SER A 18 -3.17 -1.68 -7.11
CA SER A 18 -4.61 -1.82 -6.80
C SER A 18 -4.94 -1.49 -5.34
N GLY A 19 -4.06 -1.83 -4.40
CA GLY A 19 -4.23 -1.50 -2.99
C GLY A 19 -4.21 0.01 -2.73
N GLN A 20 -3.41 0.79 -3.46
CA GLN A 20 -3.47 2.24 -3.34
C GLN A 20 -4.70 2.86 -3.98
N ALA A 21 -5.17 2.31 -5.10
CA ALA A 21 -6.43 2.74 -5.70
C ALA A 21 -7.61 2.55 -4.73
N VAL A 22 -7.66 1.40 -4.05
CA VAL A 22 -8.68 1.10 -3.02
C VAL A 22 -8.50 2.00 -1.79
N GLN A 23 -7.26 2.28 -1.38
CA GLN A 23 -6.99 3.18 -0.24
C GLN A 23 -7.51 4.60 -0.50
N ASN A 24 -7.25 5.13 -1.70
CA ASN A 24 -7.77 6.43 -2.13
C ASN A 24 -9.29 6.43 -2.26
N MET A 25 -9.87 5.36 -2.80
CA MET A 25 -11.32 5.18 -2.85
C MET A 25 -11.92 5.22 -1.45
N ASN A 26 -11.36 4.48 -0.48
CA ASN A 26 -11.84 4.47 0.90
C ASN A 26 -11.91 5.90 1.47
N LEU A 27 -10.86 6.69 1.27
CA LEU A 27 -10.83 8.10 1.69
C LEU A 27 -11.90 8.94 0.99
N MET A 28 -12.06 8.80 -0.33
CA MET A 28 -13.07 9.54 -1.12
C MET A 28 -14.51 9.24 -0.66
N PHE A 29 -14.78 8.03 -0.18
CA PHE A 29 -16.10 7.59 0.28
C PHE A 29 -16.27 7.62 1.80
N GLY A 30 -15.32 8.18 2.55
CA GLY A 30 -15.39 8.30 4.02
C GLY A 30 -15.33 6.96 4.77
N LEU A 31 -14.78 5.93 4.13
CA LEU A 31 -14.54 4.62 4.73
C LEU A 31 -13.23 4.63 5.52
N GLU A 32 -13.04 3.63 6.40
CA GLU A 32 -11.74 3.40 7.03
C GLU A 32 -10.69 3.16 5.94
N GLU A 33 -9.57 3.88 5.96
CA GLU A 33 -8.52 3.80 4.93
C GLU A 33 -8.05 2.36 4.68
N THR A 34 -8.00 1.54 5.74
CA THR A 34 -7.54 0.13 5.67
C THR A 34 -8.64 -0.88 5.31
N ALA A 35 -9.87 -0.43 5.08
CA ALA A 35 -10.99 -1.30 4.73
C ALA A 35 -10.68 -2.09 3.44
N GLY A 36 -10.84 -3.41 3.50
CA GLY A 36 -10.54 -4.30 2.36
C GLY A 36 -9.05 -4.49 2.04
N LEU A 37 -8.14 -3.80 2.74
CA LEU A 37 -6.68 -3.86 2.51
C LEU A 37 -5.93 -4.74 3.51
N LYS A 38 -6.64 -5.37 4.45
CA LYS A 38 -6.09 -6.36 5.40
C LYS A 38 -5.88 -7.71 4.73
N LEU A 39 -5.19 -7.71 3.58
CA LEU A 39 -4.75 -8.94 2.93
C LEU A 39 -3.72 -9.60 3.85
N LYS A 40 -4.07 -10.79 4.38
CA LYS A 40 -3.04 -11.70 4.91
C LYS A 40 -2.06 -11.96 3.77
N ALA A 41 -0.77 -12.00 4.08
CA ALA A 41 0.24 -12.41 3.12
C ALA A 41 -0.21 -13.73 2.47
N ILE A 42 -0.43 -13.72 1.15
CA ILE A 42 -0.69 -14.94 0.39
C ILE A 42 0.70 -15.54 0.11
N GLY A 43 1.24 -16.28 1.07
CA GLY A 43 2.47 -17.05 0.85
C GLY A 43 3.39 -17.14 2.07
N PHE A 44 3.40 -18.36 2.64
CA PHE A 44 4.32 -18.97 3.62
C PHE A 44 4.31 -18.43 5.05
#